data_AF-A0A831K8L1-F1
#
_entry.id   AF-A0A831K8L1-F1
#
_cell.length_a   1.000
_cell.length_b   1.000
_cell.length_c   1.000
_cell.angle_alpha   90.00
_cell.angle_beta   90.00
_cell.angle_gamma   90.00
#
_symmetry.space_group_name_H-M   'P 1'
#
loop_
_entity.id
_entity.type
_entity.pdbx_description
1 polymer ?
#
loop_
_entity_poly.entity_id
_entity_poly.type
_entity_poly.pdbx_seq_one_letter_code
_entity_poly.pdbx_strand_id
1 'polypeptide(L)' 'MTTAPALPLEAAARLHGHKGPWLVLGYRAGARACEVLDPSDEFTLYCIVKTPLKTPYTCAIDGIQA' A
#
# COMPACT_ATOMS: atom_id res chain seq x y z
N MET A 1 18.42 0.83 -3.45
CA MET A 1 17.64 0.37 -2.30
C MET A 1 16.29 1.05 -2.45
N THR A 2 15.23 0.28 -2.65
CA THR A 2 14.03 0.72 -3.37
C THR A 2 13.15 1.58 -2.48
N THR A 3 13.25 2.90 -2.64
CA THR A 3 12.32 3.91 -2.13
C THR A 3 10.95 3.89 -2.81
N ALA A 4 10.73 2.96 -3.74
CA ALA A 4 9.53 2.85 -4.54
C ALA A 4 8.65 1.67 -4.06
N PRO A 5 7.31 1.80 -4.16
CA PRO A 5 6.39 0.67 -3.93
C PRO A 5 6.76 -0.54 -4.81
N ALA A 6 6.49 -1.75 -4.31
CA ALA A 6 6.93 -2.99 -4.95
C ALA A 6 6.24 -3.22 -6.30
N LEU A 7 5.01 -2.72 -6.45
CA LEU A 7 4.20 -2.73 -7.65
C LEU A 7 3.94 -1.31 -8.17
N PRO A 8 3.94 -1.11 -9.50
CA PRO A 8 3.33 0.07 -10.10
C PRO A 8 1.82 0.13 -9.78
N LEU A 9 1.26 1.34 -9.65
CA LEU A 9 -0.16 1.53 -9.29
C LEU A 9 -1.14 0.73 -10.18
N GLU A 10 -0.88 0.64 -11.48
CA GLU A 10 -1.73 -0.15 -12.39
C GLU A 10 -1.61 -1.67 -12.15
N ALA A 11 -0.45 -2.16 -11.69
CA ALA A 11 -0.30 -3.55 -11.28
C ALA A 11 -1.02 -3.81 -9.93
N ALA A 12 -0.92 -2.87 -8.99
CA ALA A 12 -1.69 -2.91 -7.73
C ALA A 12 -3.20 -2.94 -8.00
N ALA A 13 -3.70 -2.14 -8.94
CA ALA A 13 -5.10 -2.13 -9.35
C ALA A 13 -5.54 -3.45 -10.00
N ARG A 14 -4.67 -4.10 -10.79
CA ARG A 14 -4.96 -5.42 -11.35
C ARG A 14 -5.02 -6.51 -10.27
N LEU A 15 -4.11 -6.45 -9.29
CA LEU A 15 -4.11 -7.38 -8.16
C LEU A 15 -5.37 -7.21 -7.30
N HIS A 16 -5.73 -5.97 -6.98
CA HIS A 16 -6.92 -5.63 -6.19
C HIS A 16 -8.25 -5.87 -6.95
N GLY A 17 -8.21 -5.79 -8.29
CA GLY A 17 -9.35 -5.97 -9.18
C GLY A 17 -9.96 -4.68 -9.72
N HIS A 18 -9.62 -3.50 -9.17
CA HIS A 18 -9.97 -2.19 -9.74
C HIS A 18 -9.13 -1.04 -9.13
N LYS A 19 -9.10 0.12 -9.79
CA LYS A 19 -8.42 1.34 -9.30
C LYS A 19 -9.34 2.21 -8.45
N GLY A 20 -9.76 1.70 -7.30
CA GLY A 20 -10.66 2.41 -6.37
C GLY A 20 -9.93 3.47 -5.52
N PRO A 21 -10.66 4.44 -4.94
CA PRO A 21 -10.04 5.52 -4.15
C PRO A 21 -9.32 4.99 -2.90
N TRP A 22 -9.85 3.96 -2.23
CA TRP A 22 -9.23 3.39 -1.04
C TRP A 22 -7.94 2.63 -1.34
N LEU A 23 -7.86 1.93 -2.47
CA LEU A 23 -6.61 1.35 -2.97
C LEU A 23 -5.56 2.44 -3.18
N VAL A 24 -5.91 3.51 -3.91
CA VAL A 24 -4.99 4.61 -4.22
C VAL A 24 -4.51 5.31 -2.94
N LEU A 25 -5.39 5.49 -1.96
CA LEU A 25 -5.03 6.06 -0.66
C LEU A 25 -4.02 5.18 0.07
N GLY A 26 -4.25 3.87 0.13
CA GLY A 26 -3.32 2.91 0.72
C GLY A 26 -1.95 2.91 0.03
N TYR A 27 -1.96 2.86 -1.30
CA TYR A 27 -0.74 2.89 -2.14
C TYR A 27 0.13 4.11 -1.85
N ARG A 28 -0.47 5.29 -1.81
CA ARG A 28 0.25 6.53 -1.51
C ARG A 28 0.77 6.56 -0.07
N ALA A 29 0.02 6.00 0.88
CA ALA A 29 0.46 5.91 2.26
C ALA A 29 1.66 4.96 2.43
N GLY A 30 1.63 3.78 1.79
CA GLY A 30 2.73 2.82 1.77
C GLY A 30 3.99 3.41 1.12
N ALA A 31 3.85 3.98 -0.08
CA ALA A 31 4.95 4.64 -0.77
C ALA A 31 5.57 5.77 0.08
N ARG A 32 4.74 6.60 0.71
CA ARG A 32 5.22 7.66 1.59
C ARG A 32 5.95 7.12 2.83
N ALA A 33 5.51 5.99 3.38
CA ALA A 33 6.19 5.35 4.50
C ALA A 33 7.59 4.85 4.09
N CYS A 34 7.71 4.21 2.92
CA CYS A 34 9.02 3.79 2.39
C CYS A 34 9.96 4.97 2.14
N GLU A 35 9.46 6.09 1.59
CA GLU A 35 10.26 7.31 1.39
C GLU A 35 10.80 7.90 2.71
N VAL A 36 10.01 7.84 3.79
CA VAL A 36 10.34 8.49 5.07
C VAL A 36 11.19 7.59 5.96
N LEU A 37 10.92 6.29 5.93
CA LEU A 37 11.55 5.30 6.83
C LEU A 37 12.74 4.58 6.20
N ASP A 38 12.88 4.64 4.86
CA ASP A 38 13.97 4.04 4.08
C ASP A 38 14.30 2.59 4.52
N PRO A 39 13.30 1.67 4.50
CA PRO A 39 13.54 0.29 4.90
C PRO A 39 14.52 -0.39 3.94
N SER A 40 15.38 -1.28 4.46
CA SER A 40 16.31 -2.02 3.60
C SER A 40 15.62 -3.05 2.72
N ASP A 41 14.50 -3.59 3.21
CA ASP A 41 13.66 -4.60 2.57
C ASP A 41 12.28 -4.65 3.25
N GLU A 42 11.36 -5.42 2.68
CA GLU A 42 9.99 -5.58 3.16
C GLU A 42 9.86 -6.23 4.55
N PHE A 43 10.89 -6.95 5.02
CA PHE A 43 10.88 -7.62 6.32
C PHE A 43 11.32 -6.70 7.47
N THR A 44 11.97 -5.57 7.14
CA THR A 44 12.36 -4.54 8.13
C THR A 44 11.25 -3.55 8.48
N LEU A 45 10.10 -3.63 7.82
CA LEU A 45 8.96 -2.74 8.04
C LEU A 45 7.74 -3.54 8.50
N TYR A 46 6.99 -3.00 9.47
CA TYR A 46 5.67 -3.50 9.83
C TYR A 46 4.64 -2.36 9.84
N CYS A 47 3.40 -2.69 9.50
CA CYS A 47 2.30 -1.72 9.47
C CYS A 47 1.13 -2.23 10.32
N ILE A 48 0.56 -1.33 11.14
CA ILE A 48 -0.69 -1.59 11.86
C ILE A 48 -1.78 -0.73 11.22
N VAL A 49 -2.71 -1.38 10.52
CA VAL A 49 -3.83 -0.67 9.86
C VAL A 49 -5.03 -0.59 10.81
N LYS A 50 -5.41 0.63 11.17
CA LYS A 50 -6.63 0.90 11.96
C LYS A 50 -7.74 1.38 11.04
N THR A 51 -8.67 0.49 10.72
CA THR A 51 -9.73 0.74 9.75
C THR A 51 -10.96 -0.11 10.06
N PRO A 52 -12.19 0.32 9.72
CA PRO A 52 -13.35 -0.57 9.77
C PRO A 52 -13.11 -1.85 8.96
N LEU A 53 -13.40 -3.03 9.52
CA LEU A 53 -13.27 -4.31 8.84
C LEU A 53 -14.42 -4.53 7.85
N LYS A 54 -14.54 -3.64 6.85
CA LYS A 54 -15.53 -3.70 5.77
C LYS A 54 -15.05 -2.94 4.54
N THR A 55 -15.53 -3.34 3.38
CA THR A 55 -15.36 -2.54 2.16
C THR A 55 -16.09 -1.19 2.28
N PRO A 56 -15.58 -0.13 1.64
CA PRO A 56 -14.35 -0.08 0.85
C PRO A 56 -13.08 0.21 1.68
N TYR A 57 -13.18 0.35 3.01
CA TYR A 57 -12.06 0.81 3.84
C TYR A 57 -10.87 -0.16 3.85
N THR A 58 -11.13 -1.47 3.83
CA THR A 58 -10.09 -2.51 3.78
C THR A 58 -9.37 -2.59 2.44
N CYS A 59 -9.88 -2.00 1.37
CA CYS A 59 -9.18 -1.91 0.08
C CYS A 59 -7.86 -1.14 0.19
N ALA A 60 -7.71 -0.28 1.22
CA ALA A 60 -6.46 0.40 1.50
C ALA A 60 -5.34 -0.55 1.96
N ILE A 61 -5.67 -1.74 2.51
CA ILE A 61 -4.67 -2.72 2.95
C ILE A 61 -3.88 -3.22 1.74
N ASP A 62 -4.59 -3.62 0.67
CA ASP A 62 -3.95 -4.03 -0.60
C ASP A 62 -3.10 -2.91 -1.20
N GLY A 63 -3.53 -1.65 -1.03
CA GLY A 63 -2.75 -0.50 -1.46
C GLY A 63 -1.47 -0.33 -0.65
N ILE A 64 -1.55 -0.43 0.68
CA ILE A 64 -0.40 -0.30 1.57
C ILE A 64 0.66 -1.37 1.30
N GLN A 65 0.23 -2.58 0.94
CA GLN A 65 1.12 -3.72 0.69
C GLN A 65 1.67 -3.81 -0.74
N ALA A 66 1.13 -3.01 -1.68
CA ALA A 66 1.51 -3.04 -3.08
C ALA A 66 2.85 -2.33 -3.34
#